data_AF-A0A5J4T935-F1
#
_entry.id   AF-A0A5J4T935-F1
#
_cell.length_a   1.000
_cell.length_b   1.000
_cell.length_c   1.000
_cell.angle_alpha   90.00
_cell.angle_beta   90.00
_cell.angle_gamma   90.00
#
_symmetry.space_group_name_H-M   'P 1'
#
loop_
_entity.id
_entity.type
_entity.pdbx_description
1 polymer ?
#
loop_
_entity_poly.entity_id
_entity_poly.type
_entity_poly.pdbx_seq_one_letter_code
_entity_poly.pdbx_strand_id
1 'polypeptide(L)'
;EPPNRLEPGRLPRQKEVVLLHDLIDCCKPGEEVEVTGIFLTQYDALLNRQNGFPVFATEIEANHVKILTASSQKGSGSVTGGQGISEVAQFRGGASIQTASDAFTNEEISLFHALARDPLIEKRVFASIAPSIYGHDDVKRAICLALLGGVRHQREGLTVRGDINVLIVGDPATAKSQMLKYVEQTGSRVVRTTGKGASA
;
A
#
# COMPACT_ATOMS: atom_id res chain seq x y z
N GLU A 1 8.53 12.08 -8.67
CA GLU A 1 7.55 11.43 -9.58
C GLU A 1 7.77 9.92 -9.55
N PRO A 2 6.72 9.08 -9.72
CA PRO A 2 6.88 7.63 -9.73
C PRO A 2 7.63 7.18 -10.99
N PRO A 3 8.59 6.22 -10.87
CA PRO A 3 9.42 5.79 -11.99
C PRO A 3 8.61 5.17 -13.13
N ASN A 4 7.45 4.56 -12.81
CA ASN A 4 6.56 3.90 -13.77
C ASN A 4 5.89 4.87 -14.76
N ARG A 5 5.89 6.17 -14.49
CA ARG A 5 5.25 7.19 -15.34
C ARG A 5 6.25 7.97 -16.22
N LEU A 6 7.54 7.68 -16.11
CA LEU A 6 8.59 8.40 -16.81
C LEU A 6 8.87 7.82 -18.20
N GLU A 7 9.09 8.72 -19.17
CA GLU A 7 9.63 8.37 -20.49
C GLU A 7 11.01 7.71 -20.33
N PRO A 8 11.28 6.60 -21.05
CA PRO A 8 12.54 5.88 -20.93
C PRO A 8 13.73 6.79 -21.26
N GLY A 9 14.75 6.78 -20.40
CA GLY A 9 15.97 7.58 -20.55
C GLY A 9 15.92 8.96 -19.91
N ARG A 10 14.79 9.38 -19.31
CA ARG A 10 14.70 10.63 -18.55
C ARG A 10 14.98 10.40 -17.06
N LEU A 11 15.78 11.28 -16.45
CA LEU A 11 16.00 11.29 -15.01
C LEU A 11 14.73 11.75 -14.26
N PRO A 12 14.32 11.06 -13.17
CA PRO A 12 13.19 11.45 -12.35
C PRO A 12 13.38 12.86 -11.78
N ARG A 13 12.30 13.66 -11.80
CA ARG A 13 12.30 14.98 -11.17
C ARG A 13 11.85 14.85 -9.71
N GLN A 14 12.49 15.63 -8.85
CA GLN A 14 12.18 15.74 -7.43
C GLN A 14 11.63 17.13 -7.12
N LYS A 15 10.82 17.20 -6.07
CA LYS A 15 10.23 18.43 -5.57
C LYS A 15 10.17 18.40 -4.05
N GLU A 16 10.47 19.52 -3.42
CA GLU A 16 10.36 19.66 -1.98
C GLU A 16 8.89 19.86 -1.60
N VAL A 17 8.48 19.11 -0.58
CA VAL A 17 7.12 19.11 -0.04
C VAL A 17 7.25 19.30 1.47
N VAL A 18 6.55 20.29 2.00
CA VAL A 18 6.52 20.58 3.43
C VAL A 18 5.24 19.99 4.02
N LEU A 19 5.40 19.11 5.00
CA LEU A 19 4.31 18.51 5.77
C LEU A 19 4.22 19.23 7.11
N LEU A 20 3.02 19.67 7.49
CA LEU A 20 2.78 20.41 8.72
C LEU A 20 1.78 19.65 9.61
N HIS A 21 1.95 19.80 10.93
CA HIS A 21 0.98 19.38 11.95
C HIS A 21 0.64 17.88 11.85
N ASP A 22 -0.63 17.55 11.59
CA ASP A 22 -1.16 16.19 11.59
C ASP A 22 -0.65 15.32 10.44
N LEU A 23 -0.02 15.93 9.42
CA LEU A 23 0.60 15.22 8.31
C LEU A 23 2.03 14.75 8.60
N ILE A 24 2.59 15.08 9.76
CA ILE A 24 3.91 14.59 10.16
C ILE A 24 3.84 13.09 10.44
N ASP A 25 4.88 12.33 10.04
CA ASP A 25 4.99 10.87 10.18
C ASP A 25 3.92 10.05 9.41
N CYS A 26 3.25 10.67 8.43
CA CYS A 26 2.26 9.96 7.62
C CYS A 26 2.90 9.06 6.54
N CYS A 27 4.12 9.34 6.07
CA CYS A 27 4.79 8.58 5.01
C CYS A 27 6.12 7.97 5.49
N LYS A 28 6.49 6.81 4.95
CA LYS A 28 7.83 6.24 5.13
C LYS A 28 8.68 6.33 3.87
N PRO A 29 10.02 6.37 4.00
CA PRO A 29 10.91 6.31 2.85
C PRO A 29 10.63 5.09 1.98
N GLY A 30 10.50 5.31 0.66
CA GLY A 30 10.24 4.26 -0.32
C GLY A 30 8.76 3.95 -0.57
N GLU A 31 7.83 4.62 0.11
CA GLU A 31 6.39 4.50 -0.19
C GLU A 31 5.99 5.39 -1.37
N GLU A 32 5.07 4.89 -2.19
CA GLU A 32 4.42 5.70 -3.21
C GLU A 32 3.33 6.55 -2.57
N VAL A 33 3.45 7.87 -2.70
CA VAL A 33 2.51 8.84 -2.11
C VAL A 33 1.96 9.78 -3.17
N GLU A 34 0.67 10.08 -3.02
CA GLU A 34 -0.05 11.13 -3.74
C GLU A 34 -0.25 12.31 -2.78
N VAL A 35 0.33 13.45 -3.13
CA VAL A 35 0.26 14.66 -2.30
C VAL A 35 -0.59 15.70 -3.03
N THR A 36 -1.59 16.23 -2.32
CA THR A 36 -2.33 17.43 -2.72
C THR A 36 -1.89 18.58 -1.84
N GLY A 37 -1.53 19.70 -2.45
CA GLY A 37 -0.97 20.83 -1.73
C GLY A 37 -1.00 22.12 -2.54
N ILE A 38 -0.60 23.20 -1.89
CA ILE A 38 -0.50 24.52 -2.49
C ILE A 38 0.92 24.70 -3.01
N PHE A 39 1.05 25.11 -4.27
CA PHE A 39 2.34 25.41 -4.87
C PHE A 39 2.79 26.82 -4.49
N LEU A 40 3.91 26.91 -3.78
CA LEU A 40 4.46 28.17 -3.29
C LEU A 40 5.78 28.50 -3.97
N THR A 41 5.97 29.77 -4.26
CA THR A 41 7.21 30.34 -4.79
C THR A 41 7.81 31.28 -3.77
N GLN A 42 9.03 31.02 -3.34
CA GLN A 42 9.79 31.89 -2.47
C GLN A 42 10.97 32.48 -3.22
N TYR A 43 11.28 33.74 -2.93
CA TYR A 43 12.48 34.37 -3.45
C TYR A 43 13.68 33.93 -2.61
N ASP A 44 14.68 33.31 -3.26
CA ASP A 44 15.95 32.98 -2.62
C ASP A 44 17.10 33.74 -3.29
N ALA A 45 17.71 34.64 -2.51
CA ALA A 45 18.84 35.46 -2.95
C ALA A 45 20.10 34.64 -3.26
N LEU A 46 20.30 33.48 -2.62
CA LEU A 46 21.48 32.65 -2.80
C LEU A 46 21.42 31.87 -4.12
N LEU A 47 20.26 31.28 -4.43
CA LEU A 47 20.02 30.61 -5.71
C LEU A 47 20.22 31.58 -6.89
N ASN A 48 19.78 32.82 -6.75
CA ASN A 48 19.93 33.85 -7.78
C ASN A 48 21.38 34.21 -8.05
N ARG A 49 22.20 34.23 -7.01
CA ARG A 49 23.63 34.55 -7.13
C ARG A 49 24.42 33.42 -7.80
N GLN A 50 24.05 32.16 -7.56
CA GLN A 50 24.71 31.02 -8.20
C GLN A 50 24.27 30.84 -9.65
N ASN A 51 22.99 31.05 -9.94
CA ASN A 51 22.43 30.82 -11.26
C ASN A 51 22.61 32.02 -12.20
N GLY A 52 22.74 33.25 -11.67
CA GLY A 52 22.91 34.46 -12.48
C GLY A 52 21.64 34.98 -13.15
N PHE A 53 20.49 34.42 -12.78
CA PHE A 53 19.15 34.85 -13.19
C PHE A 53 18.19 34.71 -11.99
N PRO A 54 17.08 35.49 -11.94
CA PRO A 54 16.11 35.37 -10.86
C PRO A 54 15.38 34.03 -10.94
N VAL A 55 15.77 33.10 -10.06
CA VAL A 55 15.15 31.81 -9.79
C VAL A 55 14.36 31.88 -8.50
N PHE A 56 13.10 31.46 -8.57
CA PHE A 56 12.28 31.27 -7.39
C PHE A 56 12.46 29.85 -6.86
N ALA A 57 12.78 29.73 -5.58
CA ALA A 57 12.64 28.47 -4.86
C ALA A 57 11.17 28.09 -4.86
N THR A 58 10.89 26.82 -5.10
CA THR A 58 9.51 26.37 -5.33
C THR A 58 9.26 25.13 -4.51
N GLU A 59 8.30 25.23 -3.61
CA GLU A 59 7.95 24.26 -2.59
C GLU A 59 6.45 23.94 -2.69
N ILE A 60 6.06 22.78 -2.19
CA ILE A 60 4.65 22.39 -2.09
C ILE A 60 4.30 22.28 -0.61
N GLU A 61 3.36 23.09 -0.14
CA GLU A 61 2.79 22.92 1.19
C GLU A 61 1.67 21.88 1.10
N ALA A 62 1.84 20.74 1.76
CA ALA A 62 0.91 19.63 1.69
C ALA A 62 -0.34 19.91 2.53
N ASN A 63 -1.51 19.74 1.93
CA ASN A 63 -2.81 19.78 2.61
C ASN A 63 -3.37 18.38 2.83
N HIS A 64 -3.08 17.45 1.91
CA HIS A 64 -3.55 16.07 2.00
C HIS A 64 -2.50 15.12 1.41
N VAL A 65 -2.23 14.04 2.13
CA VAL A 65 -1.33 12.98 1.69
C VAL A 65 -2.09 11.66 1.67
N LYS A 66 -2.03 10.97 0.54
CA LYS A 66 -2.58 9.65 0.34
C LYS A 66 -1.45 8.68 0.01
N ILE A 67 -1.38 7.58 0.74
CA ILE A 67 -0.43 6.51 0.45
C ILE A 67 -1.05 5.63 -0.62
N LEU A 68 -0.37 5.49 -1.76
CA LEU A 68 -0.84 4.69 -2.90
C LEU A 68 -0.50 3.20 -2.75
N THR A 69 0.37 2.86 -1.79
CA THR A 69 0.55 1.47 -1.38
C THR A 69 -0.76 1.00 -0.73
N ALA A 70 -1.35 -0.08 -1.25
CA ALA A 70 -2.76 -0.46 -1.13
C ALA A 70 -3.23 -0.93 0.27
N SER A 71 -2.85 -0.20 1.33
CA SER A 71 -3.33 -0.41 2.70
C SER A 71 -3.35 0.85 3.57
N SER A 72 -3.43 2.06 2.99
CA SER A 72 -3.65 3.28 3.79
C SER A 72 -4.45 4.35 3.05
N GLN A 73 -5.76 4.10 2.93
CA GLN A 73 -6.72 5.21 3.01
C GLN A 73 -6.75 5.68 4.48
N LYS A 74 -5.84 6.58 4.86
CA LYS A 74 -6.09 7.45 6.01
C LYS A 74 -7.10 8.50 5.54
N GLY A 75 -8.36 8.32 5.94
CA GLY A 75 -9.37 9.35 5.78
C GLY A 75 -8.97 10.59 6.58
N SER A 76 -8.74 11.70 5.87
CA SER A 76 -8.76 13.03 6.47
C SER A 76 -10.20 13.30 6.93
N GLY A 77 -10.41 13.26 8.25
CA GLY A 77 -11.68 13.65 8.86
C GLY A 77 -11.76 15.16 8.97
N SER A 78 -12.69 15.78 8.24
CA SER A 78 -13.29 17.04 8.67
C SER A 78 -14.57 16.73 9.46
N VAL A 79 -14.43 16.78 10.78
CA VAL A 79 -15.53 16.72 11.74
C VAL A 79 -16.27 18.06 11.72
N THR A 80 -17.54 18.06 11.30
CA THR A 80 -18.49 19.12 11.67
C THR A 80 -19.81 18.49 12.10
N GLY A 81 -20.15 18.65 13.39
CA GLY A 81 -21.55 18.62 13.84
C GLY A 81 -22.04 17.41 14.64
N GLY A 82 -21.69 17.38 15.94
CA GLY A 82 -22.65 17.19 17.04
C GLY A 82 -23.26 15.82 17.36
N GLN A 83 -23.32 15.55 18.68
CA GLN A 83 -24.00 14.45 19.41
C GLN A 83 -23.23 13.12 19.41
N GLY A 84 -22.96 12.43 20.51
CA GLY A 84 -23.27 12.63 21.93
C GLY A 84 -22.57 11.52 22.73
N ILE A 85 -22.25 11.85 23.97
CA ILE A 85 -21.57 11.13 25.04
C ILE A 85 -22.01 9.68 25.32
N SER A 86 -21.05 8.76 25.43
CA SER A 86 -21.02 7.71 26.49
C SER A 86 -19.67 6.98 26.57
N GLU A 87 -19.03 7.19 27.74
CA GLU A 87 -18.17 6.24 28.49
C GLU A 87 -16.73 5.90 28.05
N VAL A 88 -15.83 6.72 28.60
CA VAL A 88 -14.63 6.39 29.40
C VAL A 88 -14.16 4.92 29.44
N ALA A 89 -13.20 4.56 28.59
CA ALA A 89 -12.25 3.47 28.85
C ALA A 89 -10.84 3.81 28.34
N GLN A 90 -10.01 4.26 29.29
CA GLN A 90 -8.58 4.00 29.44
C GLN A 90 -7.60 4.39 28.33
N PHE A 91 -6.97 5.52 28.59
CA PHE A 91 -5.67 5.97 28.11
C PHE A 91 -4.55 5.01 28.57
N ARG A 92 -3.95 4.23 27.67
CA ARG A 92 -2.54 3.81 27.74
C ARG A 92 -2.05 3.38 26.35
N GLY A 93 -0.90 3.93 25.95
CA GLY A 93 -0.32 3.84 24.61
C GLY A 93 -0.40 2.45 23.97
N GLY A 94 -1.11 2.42 22.85
CA GLY A 94 -1.10 1.36 21.85
C GLY A 94 -1.67 2.02 20.61
N ALA A 95 -0.88 2.12 19.55
CA ALA A 95 -1.41 2.48 18.25
C ALA A 95 -2.47 1.42 17.91
N SER A 96 -3.74 1.77 18.11
CA SER A 96 -4.86 0.95 17.68
C SER A 96 -4.66 0.76 16.19
N ILE A 97 -4.36 -0.46 15.78
CA ILE A 97 -4.38 -0.88 14.39
C ILE A 97 -5.78 -0.53 13.90
N GLN A 98 -5.91 0.59 13.17
CA GLN A 98 -7.12 0.93 12.45
C GLN A 98 -7.36 -0.24 11.52
N THR A 99 -8.33 -1.07 11.93
CA THR A 99 -8.67 -2.29 11.21
C THR A 99 -9.21 -1.81 9.86
N ALA A 100 -8.95 -2.55 8.78
CA ALA A 100 -9.39 -2.22 7.42
C ALA A 100 -10.93 -2.09 7.25
N SER A 101 -11.71 -2.14 8.34
CA SER A 101 -13.15 -1.99 8.41
C SER A 101 -13.64 -0.60 8.01
N ASP A 102 -12.84 0.46 8.16
CA ASP A 102 -13.30 1.83 7.87
C ASP A 102 -13.22 2.21 6.37
N ALA A 103 -12.64 1.34 5.55
CA ALA A 103 -12.54 1.55 4.10
C ALA A 103 -13.72 0.97 3.32
N PHE A 104 -14.54 0.12 3.94
CA PHE A 104 -15.65 -0.56 3.29
C PHE A 104 -16.99 0.00 3.76
N THR A 105 -17.92 0.10 2.83
CA THR A 105 -19.30 0.47 3.13
C THR A 105 -19.99 -0.64 3.95
N ASN A 106 -21.00 -0.25 4.74
CA ASN A 106 -21.79 -1.23 5.50
C ASN A 106 -22.47 -2.29 4.60
N GLU A 107 -22.78 -1.92 3.35
CA GLU A 107 -23.33 -2.83 2.35
C GLU A 107 -22.31 -3.90 1.94
N GLU A 108 -21.05 -3.51 1.67
CA GLU A 108 -19.97 -4.44 1.35
C GLU A 108 -19.67 -5.39 2.51
N ILE A 109 -19.67 -4.89 3.75
CA ILE A 109 -19.49 -5.71 4.95
C ILE A 109 -20.60 -6.78 5.04
N SER A 110 -21.85 -6.39 4.78
CA SER A 110 -22.98 -7.33 4.77
C SER A 110 -22.83 -8.41 3.69
N LEU A 111 -22.30 -8.05 2.52
CA LEU A 111 -22.02 -8.96 1.42
C LEU A 111 -20.88 -9.92 1.76
N PHE A 112 -19.82 -9.47 2.43
CA PHE A 112 -18.76 -10.35 2.92
C PHE A 112 -19.29 -11.39 3.91
N HIS A 113 -20.16 -10.99 4.84
CA HIS A 113 -20.80 -11.93 5.76
C HIS A 113 -21.72 -12.93 5.04
N ALA A 114 -22.41 -12.52 3.98
CA ALA A 114 -23.21 -13.41 3.16
C ALA A 114 -22.34 -14.43 2.40
N LEU A 115 -21.24 -13.98 1.80
CA LEU A 115 -20.28 -14.85 1.09
C LEU A 115 -19.56 -15.81 2.03
N ALA A 116 -19.23 -15.39 3.25
CA ALA A 116 -18.56 -16.24 4.24
C ALA A 116 -19.41 -17.43 4.70
N ARG A 117 -20.74 -17.38 4.50
CA ARG A 117 -21.66 -18.48 4.83
C ARG A 117 -21.73 -19.56 3.74
N ASP A 118 -21.23 -19.29 2.54
CA ASP A 118 -21.25 -20.23 1.42
C ASP A 118 -20.24 -21.38 1.67
N PRO A 119 -20.67 -22.65 1.71
CA PRO A 119 -19.77 -23.79 1.93
C PRO A 119 -18.75 -24.00 0.79
N LEU A 120 -18.96 -23.42 -0.39
CA LEU A 120 -18.05 -23.51 -1.53
C LEU A 120 -17.16 -22.27 -1.70
N ILE A 121 -17.12 -21.38 -0.71
CA ILE A 121 -16.37 -20.12 -0.79
C ILE A 121 -14.89 -20.34 -1.11
N GLU A 122 -14.26 -21.38 -0.54
CA GLU A 122 -12.86 -21.70 -0.80
C GLU A 122 -12.58 -21.88 -2.28
N LYS A 123 -13.37 -22.71 -2.96
CA LYS A 123 -13.22 -22.98 -4.39
C LYS A 123 -13.46 -21.73 -5.22
N ARG A 124 -14.42 -20.89 -4.83
CA ARG A 124 -14.73 -19.63 -5.53
C ARG A 124 -13.58 -18.64 -5.41
N VAL A 125 -13.00 -18.48 -4.22
CA VAL A 125 -11.85 -17.61 -3.99
C VAL A 125 -10.63 -18.13 -4.76
N PHE A 126 -10.35 -19.43 -4.74
CA PHE A 126 -9.22 -20.00 -5.48
C PHE A 126 -9.38 -19.87 -7.00
N ALA A 127 -10.59 -20.05 -7.53
CA ALA A 127 -10.89 -19.85 -8.94
C ALA A 127 -10.79 -18.37 -9.36
N SER A 128 -10.99 -17.44 -8.42
CA SER A 128 -10.86 -15.99 -8.68
C SER A 128 -9.41 -15.51 -8.81
N ILE A 129 -8.44 -16.28 -8.30
CA ILE A 129 -7.01 -15.96 -8.43
C ILE A 129 -6.52 -16.35 -9.83
N ALA A 130 -5.98 -15.36 -10.56
CA ALA A 130 -5.46 -15.52 -11.91
C ALA A 130 -6.41 -16.29 -12.86
N PRO A 131 -7.62 -15.75 -13.14
CA PRO A 131 -8.63 -16.46 -13.95
C PRO A 131 -8.18 -16.65 -15.41
N SER A 132 -7.22 -15.85 -15.88
CA SER A 132 -6.64 -15.94 -17.23
C SER A 132 -5.70 -17.13 -17.44
N ILE A 133 -5.26 -17.80 -16.37
CA ILE A 133 -4.37 -18.97 -16.44
C ILE A 133 -5.22 -20.23 -16.27
N TYR A 134 -5.16 -21.14 -17.24
CA TYR A 134 -5.88 -22.42 -17.17
C TYR A 134 -5.18 -23.42 -16.26
N GLY A 135 -5.97 -24.17 -15.48
CA GLY A 135 -5.48 -25.23 -14.59
C GLY A 135 -4.65 -24.73 -13.41
N HIS A 136 -3.70 -25.56 -12.97
CA HIS A 136 -2.80 -25.32 -11.83
C HIS A 136 -3.52 -24.93 -10.53
N ASP A 137 -4.62 -25.63 -10.21
CA ASP A 137 -5.47 -25.32 -9.05
C ASP A 137 -4.69 -25.32 -7.74
N ASP A 138 -3.76 -26.25 -7.55
CA ASP A 138 -2.93 -26.30 -6.34
C ASP A 138 -1.97 -25.13 -6.23
N VAL A 139 -1.44 -24.63 -7.35
CA VAL A 139 -0.54 -23.46 -7.34
C VAL A 139 -1.34 -22.18 -7.07
N LYS A 140 -2.55 -22.07 -7.63
CA LYS A 140 -3.48 -20.97 -7.33
C LYS A 140 -3.89 -20.96 -5.87
N ARG A 141 -4.18 -22.14 -5.29
CA ARG A 141 -4.44 -22.32 -3.85
C ARG A 141 -3.26 -21.88 -3.01
N ALA A 142 -2.04 -22.32 -3.34
CA ALA A 142 -0.83 -21.94 -2.61
C ALA A 142 -0.60 -20.42 -2.64
N ILE A 143 -0.78 -19.78 -3.80
CA ILE A 143 -0.68 -18.32 -3.92
C ILE A 143 -1.78 -17.60 -3.13
N CYS A 144 -3.01 -18.10 -3.19
CA CYS A 144 -4.12 -17.52 -2.44
C CYS A 144 -3.84 -17.54 -0.93
N LEU A 145 -3.40 -18.68 -0.40
CA LEU A 145 -3.02 -18.81 1.01
C LEU A 145 -1.83 -17.92 1.36
N ALA A 146 -0.86 -17.77 0.46
CA ALA A 146 0.26 -16.86 0.68
C ALA A 146 -0.15 -15.38 0.69
N LEU A 147 -1.14 -14.98 -0.13
CA LEU A 147 -1.71 -13.64 -0.14
C LEU A 147 -2.53 -13.33 1.12
N LEU A 148 -3.29 -14.31 1.61
CA LEU A 148 -4.03 -14.18 2.87
C LEU A 148 -3.08 -14.13 4.08
N GLY A 149 -1.96 -14.86 4.00
CA GLY A 149 -1.00 -14.97 5.09
C GLY A 149 -1.52 -15.79 6.26
N GLY A 150 -0.66 -16.00 7.25
CA GLY A 150 -1.00 -16.66 8.50
C GLY A 150 -0.88 -15.72 9.70
N VAL A 151 -1.35 -16.19 10.85
CA VAL A 151 -1.29 -15.43 12.10
C VAL A 151 0.08 -15.64 12.75
N ARG A 152 0.71 -14.55 13.17
CA ARG A 152 1.95 -14.60 13.95
C ARG A 152 1.64 -15.05 15.37
N HIS A 153 2.41 -16.00 15.87
CA HIS A 153 2.25 -16.52 17.24
C HIS A 153 3.50 -16.29 18.07
N GLN A 154 3.31 -15.85 19.31
CA GLN A 154 4.36 -15.69 20.29
C GLN A 154 4.24 -16.81 21.32
N ARG A 155 5.31 -17.58 21.53
CA ARG A 155 5.39 -18.55 22.62
C ARG A 155 6.72 -18.37 23.34
N GLU A 156 6.67 -18.20 24.66
CA GLU A 156 7.85 -18.23 25.54
C GLU A 156 9.05 -17.39 25.05
N GLY A 157 8.80 -16.18 24.54
CA GLY A 157 9.85 -15.28 24.04
C GLY A 157 10.30 -15.54 22.60
N LEU A 158 9.86 -16.62 21.96
CA LEU A 158 10.09 -16.91 20.54
C LEU A 158 8.92 -16.43 19.68
N THR A 159 9.25 -15.66 18.64
CA THR A 159 8.31 -15.24 17.59
C THR A 159 8.26 -16.31 16.50
N VAL A 160 7.10 -16.96 16.34
CA VAL A 160 6.86 -17.86 15.20
C VAL A 160 6.32 -17.03 14.04
N ARG A 161 6.98 -17.18 12.88
CA ARG A 161 6.59 -16.52 11.64
C ARG A 161 5.21 -17.00 11.17
N GLY A 162 4.30 -16.05 10.91
CA GLY A 162 2.98 -16.32 10.32
C GLY A 162 2.96 -16.30 8.79
N ASP A 163 3.93 -15.66 8.16
CA ASP A 163 3.94 -15.48 6.70
C ASP A 163 4.45 -16.74 5.97
N ILE A 164 3.81 -17.10 4.86
CA ILE A 164 4.13 -18.28 4.07
C ILE A 164 5.04 -17.90 2.90
N ASN A 165 6.16 -18.61 2.73
CA ASN A 165 6.99 -18.51 1.54
C ASN A 165 6.58 -19.58 0.52
N VAL A 166 6.38 -19.17 -0.73
CA VAL A 166 6.06 -20.09 -1.83
C VAL A 166 7.15 -20.02 -2.89
N LEU A 167 7.68 -21.19 -3.27
CA LEU A 167 8.58 -21.35 -4.41
C LEU A 167 7.86 -22.10 -5.52
N ILE A 168 7.80 -21.51 -6.71
CA ILE A 168 7.16 -22.13 -7.89
C ILE A 168 8.24 -22.60 -8.86
N VAL A 169 8.43 -23.91 -8.94
CA VAL A 169 9.34 -24.57 -9.89
C VAL A 169 8.53 -25.31 -10.94
N GLY A 170 9.05 -25.37 -12.16
CA GLY A 170 8.40 -26.07 -13.28
C GLY A 170 9.07 -25.76 -14.60
N ASP A 171 8.56 -26.33 -15.67
CA ASP A 171 9.10 -26.16 -17.02
C ASP A 171 9.02 -24.71 -17.51
N PRO A 172 9.85 -24.31 -18.49
CA PRO A 172 9.65 -23.06 -19.21
C PRO A 172 8.26 -23.01 -19.85
N ALA A 173 7.71 -21.80 -20.04
CA ALA A 173 6.40 -21.55 -20.64
C ALA A 173 5.15 -22.01 -19.85
N THR A 174 5.27 -22.39 -18.58
CA THR A 174 4.13 -22.80 -17.71
C THR A 174 3.42 -21.64 -17.00
N ALA A 175 3.38 -20.44 -17.60
CA ALA A 175 2.74 -19.22 -17.07
C ALA A 175 3.18 -18.74 -15.65
N LYS A 176 4.22 -19.33 -15.03
CA LYS A 176 4.73 -18.95 -13.69
C LYS A 176 4.98 -17.44 -13.54
N SER A 177 5.70 -16.84 -14.49
CA SER A 177 6.00 -15.40 -14.48
C SER A 177 4.74 -14.54 -14.61
N GLN A 178 3.72 -15.03 -15.32
CA GLN A 178 2.44 -14.34 -15.49
C GLN A 178 1.62 -14.41 -14.20
N MET A 179 1.68 -15.52 -13.48
CA MET A 179 1.00 -15.67 -12.20
C MET A 179 1.59 -14.72 -11.13
N LEU A 180 2.92 -14.56 -11.10
CA LEU A 180 3.57 -13.56 -10.23
C LEU A 180 3.22 -12.11 -10.64
N LYS A 181 3.00 -11.85 -11.92
CA LYS A 181 2.54 -10.53 -12.41
C LYS A 181 1.10 -10.23 -11.98
N TYR A 182 0.24 -11.24 -11.91
CA TYR A 182 -1.11 -11.09 -11.35
C TYR A 182 -1.06 -10.78 -9.85
N VAL A 183 -0.18 -11.46 -9.10
CA VAL A 183 0.04 -11.19 -7.67
C VAL A 183 0.52 -9.75 -7.43
N GLU A 184 1.43 -9.26 -8.26
CA GLU A 184 1.89 -7.86 -8.24
C GLU A 184 0.76 -6.85 -8.40
N GLN A 185 -0.23 -7.14 -9.25
CA GLN A 185 -1.39 -6.25 -9.47
C GLN A 185 -2.44 -6.34 -8.37
N THR A 186 -2.55 -7.50 -7.71
CA THR A 186 -3.63 -7.77 -6.75
C THR A 186 -3.22 -7.50 -5.30
N GLY A 187 -1.94 -7.70 -4.96
CA GLY A 187 -1.47 -7.59 -3.58
C GLY A 187 -1.42 -6.14 -3.09
N SER A 188 -1.74 -5.94 -1.80
CA SER A 188 -1.76 -4.61 -1.17
C SER A 188 -0.38 -3.96 -1.08
N ARG A 189 0.67 -4.77 -0.96
CA ARG A 189 2.06 -4.31 -0.92
C ARG A 189 2.95 -5.35 -1.58
N VAL A 190 3.34 -5.08 -2.82
CA VAL A 190 4.16 -6.01 -3.61
C VAL A 190 5.30 -5.26 -4.26
N VAL A 191 6.50 -5.84 -4.19
CA VAL A 191 7.68 -5.35 -4.91
C VAL A 191 8.14 -6.48 -5.81
N ARG A 192 8.14 -6.23 -7.12
CA ARG A 192 8.65 -7.19 -8.10
C ARG A 192 10.14 -6.93 -8.34
N THR A 193 10.95 -7.98 -8.18
CA THR A 193 12.38 -7.94 -8.49
C THR A 193 12.74 -9.04 -9.47
N THR A 194 13.81 -8.83 -10.24
CA THR A 194 14.36 -9.86 -11.14
C THR A 194 15.77 -10.24 -10.67
N GLY A 195 16.07 -11.54 -10.65
CA GLY A 195 17.28 -12.06 -10.01
C GLY A 195 18.61 -11.58 -10.60
N LYS A 196 18.62 -11.02 -11.82
CA LYS A 196 19.83 -10.42 -12.41
C LYS A 196 20.04 -8.95 -12.00
N GLY A 197 19.01 -8.28 -11.49
CA GLY A 197 19.05 -6.87 -11.11
C GLY A 197 19.06 -6.61 -9.59
N ALA A 198 19.07 -7.66 -8.78
CA ALA A 198 19.12 -7.56 -7.32
C ALA A 198 20.54 -7.91 -6.83
N SER A 199 21.22 -6.94 -6.23
CA SER A 199 22.45 -7.16 -5.45
C SER A 199 22.09 -7.23 -3.97
N ALA A 200 22.81 -8.07 -3.22
CA ALA A 200 22.72 -8.17 -1.76
C ALA A 200 23.52 -7.05 -1.07
#